data_AF-A0A7W0W9B8-F1
#
_entry.id   AF-A0A7W0W9B8-F1
#
_cell.length_a   1.000
_cell.length_b   1.000
_cell.length_c   1.000
_cell.angle_alpha   90.00
_cell.angle_beta   90.00
_cell.angle_gamma   90.00
#
_symmetry.space_group_name_H-M   'P 1'
#
loop_
_entity.id
_entity.type
_entity.pdbx_description
1 polymer ?
#
loop_
_entity_poly.entity_id
_entity_poly.type
_entity_poly.pdbx_seq_one_letter_code
_entity_poly.pdbx_strand_id
1 'polypeptide(L)'
;MATATPEAVAAAAEALQAAGKRVSTIAVQGHLGGGSFTTVQKYLEAWQQTQRDQRAAAVDVPSAVVERGMTLLRQVWQAAQAEASQEITQMREETEAALAEMRDQLAEALLAVQRQEAQNAEQAQALAVQEARVATIQAERDEARTEARVTAAQVAAAAERLRELQTRLDAQANVSLELAQLQGAYGALQRQVEEQADTIRRFSEQRAAKPRQAKQPE
;
A
#
# COMPACT_ATOMS: atom_id res chain seq x y z
N MET A 1 -89.56 -37.94 -44.33
CA MET A 1 -88.73 -37.28 -43.30
C MET A 1 -88.29 -38.36 -42.32
N ALA A 2 -86.99 -38.61 -42.17
CA ALA A 2 -86.49 -39.60 -41.22
C ALA A 2 -86.59 -39.03 -39.78
N THR A 3 -87.27 -39.74 -38.88
CA THR A 3 -87.45 -39.35 -37.48
C THR A 3 -86.29 -39.86 -36.63
N ALA A 4 -85.69 -39.01 -35.81
CA ALA A 4 -84.62 -39.39 -34.88
C ALA A 4 -85.20 -40.25 -33.73
N THR A 5 -84.90 -41.55 -33.74
CA THR A 5 -85.22 -42.49 -32.65
C THR A 5 -83.96 -42.76 -31.79
N PRO A 6 -84.12 -43.22 -30.53
CA PRO A 6 -82.98 -43.55 -29.67
C PRO A 6 -82.00 -44.54 -30.30
N GLU A 7 -82.52 -45.57 -30.97
CA GLU A 7 -81.74 -46.66 -31.56
C GLU A 7 -80.94 -46.16 -32.77
N ALA A 8 -81.54 -45.29 -33.58
CA ALA A 8 -80.88 -44.68 -34.72
C ALA A 8 -79.74 -43.76 -34.28
N VAL A 9 -79.95 -42.98 -33.20
CA VAL A 9 -78.92 -42.11 -32.60
C VAL A 9 -77.77 -42.94 -32.01
N ALA A 10 -78.07 -44.04 -31.32
CA ALA A 10 -77.07 -44.96 -30.78
C ALA A 10 -76.24 -45.60 -31.90
N ALA A 11 -76.88 -46.16 -32.93
CA ALA A 11 -76.19 -46.78 -34.07
C ALA A 11 -75.30 -45.78 -34.83
N ALA A 12 -75.78 -44.55 -35.04
CA ALA A 12 -74.98 -43.48 -35.65
C ALA A 12 -73.80 -43.04 -34.76
N ALA A 13 -74.01 -42.96 -33.44
CA ALA A 13 -72.95 -42.64 -32.49
C ALA A 13 -71.87 -43.74 -32.45
N GLU A 14 -72.26 -45.01 -32.47
CA GLU A 14 -71.37 -46.16 -32.54
C GLU A 14 -70.59 -46.21 -33.87
N ALA A 15 -71.26 -45.96 -35.00
CA ALA A 15 -70.60 -45.90 -36.30
C ALA A 15 -69.56 -44.75 -36.37
N LEU A 16 -69.90 -43.58 -35.81
CA LEU A 16 -68.96 -42.45 -35.71
C LEU A 16 -67.78 -42.78 -34.79
N GLN A 17 -68.04 -43.43 -33.65
CA GLN A 17 -67.00 -43.85 -32.70
C GLN A 17 -66.08 -44.91 -33.31
N ALA A 18 -66.62 -45.93 -34.00
CA ALA A 18 -65.87 -46.97 -34.69
C ALA A 18 -65.01 -46.41 -35.84
N ALA A 19 -65.49 -45.36 -36.50
CA ALA A 19 -64.74 -44.62 -37.51
C ALA A 19 -63.70 -43.65 -36.92
N GLY A 20 -63.52 -43.60 -35.59
CA GLY A 20 -62.60 -42.67 -34.92
C GLY A 20 -63.00 -41.20 -35.01
N LYS A 21 -64.25 -40.91 -35.39
CA LYS A 21 -64.77 -39.54 -35.54
C LYS A 21 -65.38 -39.04 -34.24
N ARG A 22 -65.34 -37.73 -34.04
CA ARG A 22 -65.98 -37.09 -32.87
C ARG A 22 -67.50 -37.28 -32.92
N VAL A 23 -68.05 -37.96 -31.93
CA VAL A 23 -69.50 -38.10 -31.73
C VAL A 23 -70.04 -36.79 -31.17
N SER A 24 -70.73 -36.00 -32.00
CA SER A 24 -71.42 -34.76 -31.63
C SER A 24 -72.84 -34.76 -32.15
N THR A 25 -73.73 -33.96 -31.56
CA THR A 25 -75.13 -33.84 -32.01
C THR A 25 -75.23 -33.52 -33.50
N ILE A 26 -74.37 -32.63 -34.00
CA ILE A 26 -74.30 -32.24 -35.41
C ILE A 26 -73.82 -33.41 -36.28
N ALA A 27 -72.78 -34.13 -35.84
CA ALA A 27 -72.25 -35.27 -36.59
C ALA A 27 -73.28 -36.41 -36.68
N VAL A 28 -73.99 -36.68 -35.59
CA VAL A 28 -75.05 -37.69 -35.54
C VAL A 28 -76.25 -37.27 -36.40
N GLN A 29 -76.69 -36.02 -36.30
CA GLN A 29 -77.78 -35.49 -37.13
C GLN A 29 -77.43 -35.52 -38.62
N GLY A 30 -76.18 -35.18 -38.97
CA GLY A 30 -75.68 -35.27 -40.34
C GLY A 30 -75.59 -36.72 -40.85
N HIS A 31 -75.24 -37.66 -39.97
CA HIS A 31 -75.20 -39.09 -40.30
C HIS A 31 -76.60 -39.68 -40.51
N LEU A 32 -77.60 -39.20 -39.75
CA LEU A 32 -79.00 -39.62 -39.85
C LEU A 32 -79.75 -38.97 -41.02
N GLY A 33 -79.25 -37.86 -41.56
CA GLY A 33 -79.89 -37.12 -42.65
C GLY A 33 -81.17 -36.38 -42.24
N GLY A 34 -81.43 -36.21 -40.93
CA GLY A 34 -82.63 -35.55 -40.42
C GLY A 34 -82.84 -35.67 -38.91
N GLY A 35 -83.88 -35.01 -38.40
CA GLY A 35 -84.23 -34.97 -36.97
C GLY A 35 -84.01 -33.60 -36.32
N SER A 36 -84.81 -33.25 -35.30
CA SER A 36 -84.59 -32.04 -34.53
C SER A 36 -83.31 -32.16 -33.71
N PHE A 37 -82.49 -31.11 -33.71
CA PHE A 37 -81.27 -31.02 -32.92
C PHE A 37 -81.49 -31.36 -31.44
N THR A 38 -82.58 -30.85 -30.86
CA THR A 38 -82.95 -31.08 -29.45
C THR A 38 -83.26 -32.55 -29.15
N THR A 39 -83.88 -33.26 -30.10
CA THR A 39 -84.22 -34.67 -29.97
C THR A 39 -82.98 -35.56 -30.10
N VAL A 40 -82.11 -35.28 -31.08
CA VAL A 40 -80.83 -35.99 -31.25
C VAL A 40 -79.94 -35.76 -30.04
N GLN A 41 -79.87 -34.52 -29.52
CA GLN A 41 -79.10 -34.20 -28.32
C GLN A 41 -79.56 -35.03 -27.13
N LYS A 42 -80.87 -35.09 -26.85
CA LYS A 42 -81.43 -35.86 -25.73
C LYS A 42 -81.05 -37.35 -25.80
N TYR A 43 -81.16 -37.96 -26.97
CA TYR A 43 -80.83 -39.39 -27.13
C TYR A 43 -79.33 -39.65 -27.13
N LEU A 44 -78.53 -38.72 -27.67
CA LEU A 44 -77.08 -38.83 -27.64
C LEU A 44 -76.53 -38.70 -26.22
N GLU A 45 -77.07 -37.78 -25.42
CA GLU A 45 -76.71 -37.64 -23.99
C GLU A 45 -77.04 -38.92 -23.21
N ALA A 46 -78.22 -39.51 -23.44
CA ALA A 46 -78.60 -40.77 -22.81
C ALA A 46 -77.64 -41.91 -23.17
N TRP A 47 -77.29 -42.06 -24.45
CA TRP A 47 -76.31 -43.07 -24.90
C TRP A 47 -74.90 -42.82 -24.31
N GLN A 48 -74.44 -41.57 -24.28
CA GLN A 48 -73.14 -41.22 -23.68
C GLN A 48 -73.08 -41.56 -22.19
N GLN A 49 -74.17 -41.35 -21.46
CA GLN A 49 -74.25 -41.71 -20.05
C GLN A 49 -74.17 -43.23 -19.87
N THR A 50 -74.94 -44.00 -20.64
CA THR A 50 -74.87 -45.47 -20.63
C THR A 50 -73.47 -45.99 -20.95
N GLN A 51 -72.76 -45.39 -21.90
CA GLN A 51 -71.38 -45.77 -22.23
C GLN A 51 -70.39 -45.46 -21.10
N ARG A 52 -70.56 -44.35 -20.37
CA ARG A 52 -69.74 -44.03 -19.21
C ARG A 52 -69.94 -45.03 -18.08
N ASP A 53 -71.19 -45.36 -17.79
CA ASP A 53 -71.54 -46.30 -16.73
C ASP A 53 -71.03 -47.72 -17.05
N GLN A 54 -71.14 -48.16 -18.31
CA GLN A 54 -70.56 -49.42 -18.78
C GLN A 54 -69.03 -49.42 -18.69
N ARG A 55 -68.36 -48.33 -19.05
CA ARG A 55 -66.89 -48.23 -18.97
C ARG A 55 -66.37 -48.20 -17.54
N ALA A 56 -67.10 -47.57 -16.63
CA ALA A 56 -66.79 -47.57 -15.20
C ALA A 56 -66.99 -48.97 -14.58
N ALA A 57 -68.00 -49.72 -15.01
CA ALA A 57 -68.22 -51.10 -14.60
C ALA A 57 -67.20 -52.09 -15.20
N ALA A 58 -66.59 -51.76 -16.34
CA ALA A 58 -65.67 -52.64 -17.07
C ALA A 58 -64.21 -52.64 -16.55
N VAL A 59 -63.85 -51.75 -15.64
CA VAL A 59 -62.49 -51.69 -15.06
C VAL A 59 -62.54 -52.09 -13.59
N ASP A 60 -62.79 -53.38 -13.34
CA ASP A 60 -62.58 -54.00 -12.03
C ASP A 60 -61.08 -54.34 -11.91
N VAL A 61 -60.32 -53.51 -11.19
CA VAL A 61 -58.92 -53.79 -10.89
C VAL A 61 -58.87 -54.74 -9.70
N PRO A 62 -58.32 -55.96 -9.84
CA PRO A 62 -58.29 -56.91 -8.74
C PRO A 62 -57.57 -56.32 -7.51
N SER A 63 -58.10 -56.56 -6.32
CA SER A 63 -57.53 -56.09 -5.05
C SER A 63 -56.04 -56.42 -4.89
N ALA A 64 -55.62 -57.60 -5.35
CA ALA A 64 -54.22 -58.03 -5.35
C ALA A 64 -53.29 -57.10 -6.14
N VAL A 65 -53.77 -56.47 -7.23
CA VAL A 65 -52.99 -55.50 -8.01
C VAL A 65 -52.86 -54.18 -7.25
N VAL A 66 -53.92 -53.73 -6.59
CA VAL A 66 -53.92 -52.52 -5.75
C VAL A 66 -52.96 -52.68 -4.56
N GLU A 67 -53.02 -53.81 -3.86
CA GLU A 67 -52.14 -54.11 -2.71
C GLU A 67 -50.65 -54.15 -3.12
N ARG A 68 -50.34 -54.78 -4.26
CA ARG A 68 -48.98 -54.80 -4.81
C ARG A 68 -48.53 -53.40 -5.23
N GLY A 69 -49.41 -52.62 -5.87
CA GLY A 69 -49.13 -51.23 -6.25
C GLY A 69 -48.84 -50.34 -5.03
N MET A 70 -49.64 -50.45 -3.98
CA MET A 70 -49.41 -49.71 -2.72
C MET A 70 -48.13 -50.14 -2.02
N THR A 71 -47.76 -51.42 -2.10
CA THR A 71 -46.49 -51.92 -1.56
C THR A 71 -45.30 -51.34 -2.31
N LEU A 72 -45.35 -51.33 -3.64
CA LEU A 72 -44.31 -50.69 -4.46
C LEU A 72 -44.20 -49.19 -4.16
N LEU A 73 -45.34 -48.49 -4.04
CA LEU A 73 -45.37 -47.06 -3.73
C LEU A 73 -44.67 -46.76 -2.39
N ARG A 74 -44.93 -47.58 -1.36
CA ARG A 74 -44.25 -47.46 -0.06
C ARG A 74 -42.75 -47.70 -0.16
N GLN A 75 -42.33 -48.71 -0.94
CA GLN A 75 -40.91 -49.00 -1.14
C GLN A 75 -40.18 -47.85 -1.85
N VAL A 76 -40.78 -47.30 -2.92
CA VAL A 76 -40.23 -46.13 -3.62
C VAL A 76 -40.15 -44.92 -2.69
N TRP A 77 -41.19 -44.66 -1.91
CA TRP A 77 -41.18 -43.57 -0.93
C TRP A 77 -40.11 -43.74 0.14
N GLN A 78 -39.94 -44.95 0.68
CA GLN A 78 -38.89 -45.26 1.66
C GLN A 78 -37.50 -45.08 1.06
N ALA A 79 -37.27 -45.54 -0.17
CA ALA A 79 -36.00 -45.35 -0.87
C ALA A 79 -35.70 -43.86 -1.11
N ALA A 80 -36.70 -43.09 -1.57
CA ALA A 80 -36.53 -41.64 -1.76
C ALA A 80 -36.25 -40.89 -0.45
N GLN A 81 -36.93 -41.26 0.64
CA GLN A 81 -36.66 -40.72 1.98
C GLN A 81 -35.26 -41.07 2.49
N ALA A 82 -34.81 -42.30 2.27
CA ALA A 82 -33.47 -42.73 2.66
C ALA A 82 -32.39 -41.95 1.88
N GLU A 83 -32.54 -41.83 0.56
CA GLU A 83 -31.62 -41.06 -0.28
C GLU A 83 -31.56 -39.59 0.13
N ALA A 84 -32.73 -38.94 0.27
CA ALA A 84 -32.79 -37.54 0.69
C ALA A 84 -32.20 -37.32 2.09
N SER A 85 -32.41 -38.26 3.02
CA SER A 85 -31.80 -38.17 4.36
C SER A 85 -30.28 -38.30 4.29
N GLN A 86 -29.78 -39.19 3.44
CA GLN A 86 -28.35 -39.38 3.22
C GLN A 86 -27.71 -38.15 2.59
N GLU A 87 -28.30 -37.58 1.54
CA GLU A 87 -27.82 -36.34 0.91
C GLU A 87 -27.81 -35.16 1.90
N ILE A 88 -28.86 -35.01 2.72
CA ILE A 88 -28.92 -33.94 3.73
C ILE A 88 -27.83 -34.13 4.78
N THR A 89 -27.62 -35.35 5.27
CA THR A 89 -26.55 -35.63 6.25
C THR A 89 -25.18 -35.35 5.64
N GLN A 90 -24.93 -35.82 4.42
CA GLN A 90 -23.67 -35.59 3.74
C GLN A 90 -23.40 -34.09 3.51
N MET A 91 -24.40 -33.35 3.03
CA MET A 91 -24.29 -31.89 2.84
C MET A 91 -24.00 -31.19 4.17
N ARG A 92 -24.65 -31.60 5.27
CA ARG A 92 -24.37 -31.05 6.60
C ARG A 92 -22.93 -31.32 7.03
N GLU A 93 -22.47 -32.55 6.93
CA GLU A 93 -21.10 -32.92 7.28
C GLU A 93 -20.06 -32.16 6.45
N GLU A 94 -20.27 -32.04 5.14
CA GLU A 94 -19.40 -31.27 4.25
C GLU A 94 -19.40 -29.77 4.60
N THR A 95 -20.57 -29.18 4.88
CA THR A 95 -20.64 -27.77 5.29
C THR A 95 -20.02 -27.53 6.66
N GLU A 96 -20.19 -28.45 7.62
CA GLU A 96 -19.57 -28.36 8.94
C GLU A 96 -18.05 -28.46 8.85
N ALA A 97 -17.53 -29.38 8.02
CA ALA A 97 -16.11 -29.50 7.76
C ALA A 97 -15.54 -28.22 7.11
N ALA A 98 -16.22 -27.69 6.09
CA ALA A 98 -15.82 -26.45 5.44
C ALA A 98 -15.85 -25.24 6.41
N LEU A 99 -16.86 -25.16 7.28
CA LEU A 99 -16.94 -24.11 8.30
C LEU A 99 -15.82 -24.23 9.35
N ALA A 100 -15.45 -25.44 9.74
CA ALA A 100 -14.32 -25.67 10.64
C ALA A 100 -13.01 -25.21 9.99
N GLU A 101 -12.76 -25.62 8.75
CA GLU A 101 -11.56 -25.21 8.01
C GLU A 101 -11.48 -23.68 7.84
N MET A 102 -12.58 -23.03 7.45
CA MET A 102 -12.62 -21.57 7.32
C MET A 102 -12.36 -20.85 8.66
N ARG A 103 -12.83 -21.41 9.77
CA ARG A 103 -12.58 -20.85 11.12
C ARG A 103 -11.11 -20.99 11.50
N ASP A 104 -10.49 -22.11 11.20
CA ASP A 104 -9.07 -22.35 11.47
C ASP A 104 -8.20 -21.41 10.63
N GLN A 105 -8.50 -21.29 9.33
CA GLN A 105 -7.83 -20.33 8.44
C GLN A 105 -7.99 -18.88 8.92
N LEU A 106 -9.18 -18.50 9.39
CA LEU A 106 -9.42 -17.17 9.96
C LEU A 106 -8.60 -16.96 11.24
N ALA A 107 -8.53 -17.95 12.12
CA ALA A 107 -7.74 -17.87 13.35
C ALA A 107 -6.25 -17.69 13.04
N GLU A 108 -5.71 -18.46 12.09
CA GLU A 108 -4.33 -18.32 11.63
C GLU A 108 -4.06 -16.95 11.01
N ALA A 109 -4.97 -16.46 10.16
CA ALA A 109 -4.86 -15.14 9.55
C ALA A 109 -4.84 -14.02 10.61
N LEU A 110 -5.70 -14.10 11.63
CA LEU A 110 -5.73 -13.13 12.73
C LEU A 110 -4.44 -13.16 13.55
N LEU A 111 -3.87 -14.34 13.82
CA LEU A 111 -2.57 -14.45 14.49
C LEU A 111 -1.42 -13.87 13.65
N ALA A 112 -1.46 -14.09 12.33
CA ALA A 112 -0.48 -13.51 11.42
C ALA A 112 -0.57 -11.97 11.39
N VAL A 113 -1.79 -11.42 11.37
CA VAL A 113 -2.04 -9.97 11.45
C VAL A 113 -1.51 -9.40 12.76
N GLN A 114 -1.84 -9.99 13.91
CA GLN A 114 -1.34 -9.52 15.21
C GLN A 114 0.18 -9.51 15.29
N ARG A 115 0.83 -10.57 14.76
CA ARG A 115 2.30 -10.62 14.68
C ARG A 115 2.86 -9.50 13.80
N GLN A 116 2.23 -9.25 12.65
CA GLN A 116 2.66 -8.19 11.74
C GLN A 116 2.48 -6.81 12.36
N GLU A 117 1.37 -6.57 13.05
CA GLU A 117 1.11 -5.32 13.77
C GLU A 117 2.15 -5.07 14.87
N ALA A 118 2.49 -6.10 15.64
CA ALA A 118 3.55 -6.01 16.66
C ALA A 118 4.92 -5.67 16.04
N GLN A 119 5.28 -6.33 14.93
CA GLN A 119 6.52 -6.03 14.20
C GLN A 119 6.53 -4.61 13.64
N ASN A 120 5.42 -4.15 13.07
CA ASN A 120 5.30 -2.80 12.54
C ASN A 120 5.43 -1.75 13.67
N ALA A 121 4.85 -2.02 14.84
CA ALA A 121 4.98 -1.14 16.01
C ALA A 121 6.43 -1.06 16.51
N GLU A 122 7.12 -2.19 16.60
CA GLU A 122 8.54 -2.25 16.97
C GLU A 122 9.42 -1.49 15.97
N GLN A 123 9.19 -1.70 14.67
CA GLN A 123 9.90 -0.99 13.60
C GLN A 123 9.66 0.53 13.64
N ALA A 124 8.43 0.96 13.88
CA ALA A 124 8.09 2.38 14.01
C ALA A 124 8.82 3.00 15.22
N GLN A 125 8.89 2.29 16.34
CA GLN A 125 9.64 2.75 17.51
C GLN A 125 11.15 2.83 17.23
N ALA A 126 11.71 1.82 16.57
CA ALA A 126 13.12 1.81 16.18
C ALA A 126 13.44 2.97 15.23
N LEU A 127 12.56 3.24 14.25
CA LEU A 127 12.72 4.37 13.33
C LEU A 127 12.71 5.70 14.06
N ALA A 128 11.76 5.92 14.97
CA ALA A 128 11.69 7.15 15.77
C ALA A 128 12.97 7.36 16.62
N VAL A 129 13.54 6.30 17.20
CA VAL A 129 14.82 6.37 17.93
C VAL A 129 15.96 6.74 16.99
N GLN A 130 16.01 6.17 15.78
CA GLN A 130 17.06 6.49 14.81
C GLN A 130 16.94 7.92 14.30
N GLU A 131 15.73 8.40 14.02
CA GLU A 131 15.49 9.80 13.62
C GLU A 131 15.96 10.78 14.70
N ALA A 132 15.66 10.49 15.97
CA ALA A 132 16.14 11.29 17.09
C ALA A 132 17.68 11.28 17.17
N ARG A 133 18.33 10.11 17.01
CA ARG A 133 19.80 10.01 16.99
C ARG A 133 20.42 10.81 15.85
N VAL A 134 19.83 10.73 14.65
CA VAL A 134 20.29 11.49 13.49
C VAL A 134 20.17 12.99 13.75
N ALA A 135 19.06 13.44 14.33
CA ALA A 135 18.87 14.85 14.69
C ALA A 135 19.93 15.32 15.71
N THR A 136 20.22 14.54 16.75
CA THR A 136 21.27 14.84 17.73
C THR A 136 22.64 14.93 17.07
N ILE A 137 23.03 13.92 16.27
CA ILE A 137 24.33 13.91 15.58
C ILE A 137 24.45 15.10 14.61
N GLN A 138 23.37 15.49 13.94
CA GLN A 138 23.36 16.65 13.06
C GLN A 138 23.61 17.95 13.84
N ALA A 139 22.96 18.12 15.01
CA ALA A 139 23.16 19.27 15.88
C ALA A 139 24.59 19.34 16.42
N GLU A 140 25.13 18.24 16.95
CA GLU A 140 26.52 18.15 17.43
C GLU A 140 27.53 18.49 16.31
N ARG A 141 27.27 17.98 15.09
CA ARG A 141 28.11 18.29 13.92
C ARG A 141 28.07 19.77 13.56
N ASP A 142 26.91 20.42 13.66
CA ASP A 142 26.76 21.85 13.36
C ASP A 142 27.39 22.75 14.43
N GLU A 143 27.33 22.35 15.69
CA GLU A 143 28.05 22.99 16.80
C GLU A 143 29.56 22.87 16.59
N ALA A 144 30.08 21.65 16.40
CA ALA A 144 31.51 21.42 16.16
C ALA A 144 32.03 22.16 14.92
N ARG A 145 31.23 22.28 13.85
CA ARG A 145 31.58 23.10 12.68
C ARG A 145 31.66 24.59 13.01
N THR A 146 30.78 25.08 13.88
CA THR A 146 30.78 26.47 14.31
C THR A 146 32.00 26.76 15.17
N GLU A 147 32.29 25.90 16.14
CA GLU A 147 33.51 25.98 16.96
C GLU A 147 34.77 25.96 16.10
N ALA A 148 34.88 25.01 15.18
CA ALA A 148 36.03 24.92 14.27
C ALA A 148 36.23 26.20 13.44
N ARG A 149 35.14 26.83 12.98
CA ARG A 149 35.20 28.13 12.27
C ARG A 149 35.70 29.25 13.18
N VAL A 150 35.23 29.30 14.43
CA VAL A 150 35.68 30.30 15.41
C VAL A 150 37.16 30.11 15.73
N THR A 151 37.59 28.87 16.01
CA THR A 151 39.00 28.57 16.28
C THR A 151 39.87 28.89 15.07
N ALA A 152 39.45 28.56 13.85
CA ALA A 152 40.19 28.91 12.64
C ALA A 152 40.35 30.43 12.48
N ALA A 153 39.30 31.22 12.77
CA ALA A 153 39.38 32.68 12.74
C ALA A 153 40.32 33.24 13.82
N GLN A 154 40.30 32.67 15.03
CA GLN A 154 41.20 33.05 16.12
C GLN A 154 42.66 32.74 15.77
N VAL A 155 42.94 31.56 15.19
CA VAL A 155 44.29 31.18 14.74
C VAL A 155 44.78 32.13 13.65
N ALA A 156 43.94 32.47 12.68
CA ALA A 156 44.28 33.44 11.64
C ALA A 156 44.61 34.83 12.22
N ALA A 157 43.80 35.32 13.17
CA ALA A 157 44.04 36.59 13.84
C ALA A 157 45.33 36.58 14.69
N ALA A 158 45.61 35.47 15.39
CA ALA A 158 46.84 35.32 16.17
C ALA A 158 48.08 35.28 15.28
N ALA A 159 48.02 34.57 14.14
CA ALA A 159 49.09 34.53 13.16
C ALA A 159 49.40 35.92 12.59
N GLU A 160 48.37 36.74 12.33
CA GLU A 160 48.56 38.09 11.83
C GLU A 160 49.20 39.02 12.87
N ARG A 161 48.76 38.94 14.14
CA ARG A 161 49.42 39.66 15.25
C ARG A 161 50.88 39.26 15.41
N LEU A 162 51.20 37.98 15.25
CA LEU A 162 52.58 37.49 15.32
C LEU A 162 53.44 38.13 14.21
N ARG A 163 52.93 38.19 12.98
CA ARG A 163 53.63 38.87 11.86
C ARG A 163 53.84 40.36 12.13
N GLU A 164 52.83 41.03 12.67
CA GLU A 164 52.94 42.45 13.02
C GLU A 164 54.00 42.67 14.10
N LEU A 165 54.01 41.84 15.15
CA LEU A 165 55.03 41.91 16.21
C LEU A 165 56.43 41.61 15.69
N GLN A 166 56.58 40.62 14.80
CA GLN A 166 57.85 40.34 14.12
C GLN A 166 58.34 41.55 13.32
N THR A 167 57.46 42.16 12.52
CA THR A 167 57.77 43.37 11.74
C THR A 167 58.22 44.52 12.65
N ARG A 168 57.55 44.73 13.79
CA ARG A 168 57.93 45.76 14.78
C ARG A 168 59.29 45.45 15.43
N LEU A 169 59.55 44.19 15.74
CA LEU A 169 60.83 43.77 16.33
C LEU A 169 61.99 44.00 15.35
N ASP A 170 61.79 43.66 14.08
CA ASP A 170 62.77 43.91 13.01
C ASP A 170 63.02 45.40 12.82
N ALA A 171 61.96 46.22 12.83
CA ALA A 171 62.09 47.67 12.77
C ALA A 171 62.87 48.24 13.99
N GLN A 172 62.60 47.74 15.20
CA GLN A 172 63.32 48.15 16.40
C GLN A 172 64.80 47.74 16.35
N ALA A 173 65.10 46.55 15.81
CA ALA A 173 66.47 46.09 15.60
C ALA A 173 67.22 46.98 14.58
N ASN A 174 66.56 47.44 13.52
CA ASN A 174 67.15 48.38 12.57
C ASN A 174 67.44 49.74 13.22
N VAL A 175 66.49 50.28 14.01
CA VAL A 175 66.70 51.55 14.73
C VAL A 175 67.86 51.45 15.73
N SER A 176 67.99 50.33 16.45
CA SER A 176 69.11 50.16 17.40
C SER A 176 70.46 50.06 16.68
N LEU A 177 70.50 49.44 15.50
CA LEU A 177 71.68 49.42 14.64
C LEU A 177 72.05 50.83 14.14
N GLU A 178 71.08 51.62 13.66
CA GLU A 178 71.29 53.01 13.25
C GLU A 178 71.81 53.87 14.41
N LEU A 179 71.26 53.71 15.61
CA LEU A 179 71.74 54.41 16.82
C LEU A 179 73.19 54.04 17.14
N ALA A 180 73.55 52.76 17.08
CA ALA A 180 74.91 52.31 17.32
C ALA A 180 75.90 52.88 16.27
N GLN A 181 75.49 52.93 15.00
CA GLN A 181 76.28 53.57 13.93
C GLN A 181 76.46 55.07 14.19
N LEU A 182 75.40 55.78 14.57
CA LEU A 182 75.44 57.21 14.85
C LEU A 182 76.31 57.52 16.08
N GLN A 183 76.22 56.71 17.13
CA GLN A 183 77.10 56.79 18.31
C GLN A 183 78.56 56.56 17.93
N GLY A 184 78.84 55.57 17.08
CA GLY A 184 80.18 55.33 16.55
C GLY A 184 80.73 56.52 15.75
N ALA A 185 79.90 57.11 14.88
CA ALA A 185 80.25 58.29 14.11
C ALA A 185 80.49 59.52 15.01
N TYR A 186 79.64 59.74 16.01
CA TYR A 186 79.82 60.79 17.00
C TYR A 186 81.14 60.63 17.78
N GLY A 187 81.45 59.41 18.24
CA GLY A 187 82.71 59.13 18.93
C GLY A 187 83.95 59.28 18.03
N ALA A 188 83.83 59.05 16.72
CA ALA A 188 84.90 59.35 15.77
C ALA A 188 85.08 60.86 15.56
N LEU A 189 83.97 61.60 15.41
CA LEU A 189 83.98 63.06 15.26
C LEU A 189 84.56 63.75 16.50
N GLN A 190 84.19 63.29 17.70
CA GLN A 190 84.73 63.83 18.95
C GLN A 190 86.25 63.63 19.04
N ARG A 191 86.75 62.43 18.70
CA ARG A 191 88.21 62.18 18.60
C ARG A 191 88.88 63.10 17.60
N GLN A 192 88.27 63.34 16.44
CA GLN A 192 88.80 64.29 15.46
C GLN A 192 88.87 65.73 15.99
N VAL A 193 87.86 66.17 16.75
CA VAL A 193 87.87 67.49 17.41
C VAL A 193 88.97 67.58 18.47
N GLU A 194 89.16 66.54 19.27
CA GLU A 194 90.24 66.45 20.27
C GLU A 194 91.62 66.48 19.58
N GLU A 195 91.81 65.70 18.53
CA GLU A 195 93.05 65.70 17.72
C GLU A 195 93.32 67.06 17.08
N GLN A 196 92.30 67.74 16.56
CA GLN A 196 92.41 69.10 16.03
C GLN A 196 92.79 70.11 17.14
N ALA A 197 92.18 70.00 18.32
CA ALA A 197 92.48 70.85 19.47
C ALA A 197 93.93 70.65 19.96
N ASP A 198 94.39 69.41 20.06
CA ASP A 198 95.78 69.08 20.38
C ASP A 198 96.75 69.58 19.32
N THR A 199 96.38 69.46 18.04
CA THR A 199 97.17 69.98 16.93
C THR A 199 97.29 71.51 17.02
N ILE A 200 96.19 72.22 17.26
CA ILE A 200 96.19 73.68 17.49
C ILE A 200 97.06 74.04 18.71
N ARG A 201 96.95 73.28 19.81
CA ARG A 201 97.78 73.47 21.00
C ARG A 201 99.26 73.32 20.66
N ARG A 202 99.67 72.25 19.98
CA ARG A 202 101.07 72.04 19.54
C ARG A 202 101.56 73.15 18.62
N PHE A 203 100.74 73.63 17.68
CA PHE A 203 101.09 74.76 16.83
C PHE A 203 101.27 76.06 17.64
N SER A 204 100.44 76.28 18.65
CA SER A 204 100.55 77.45 19.55
C SER A 204 101.80 77.38 20.44
N GLU A 205 102.15 76.19 20.93
CA GLU A 205 103.35 75.94 21.74
C GLU A 205 104.64 76.06 20.90
N GLN A 206 104.65 75.53 19.66
CA GLN A 206 105.76 75.73 18.72
C GLN A 206 105.98 77.21 18.36
N ARG A 207 104.90 77.99 18.29
CA ARG A 207 104.96 79.43 18.04
C ARG A 207 105.48 80.20 19.26
N ALA A 208 105.24 79.71 20.48
CA ALA A 208 105.80 80.25 21.72
C ALA A 208 107.28 79.83 21.95
N ALA A 209 107.68 78.65 21.49
CA ALA A 209 109.04 78.10 21.63
C ALA A 209 110.05 78.59 20.58
N LYS A 210 109.63 79.45 19.63
CA LYS A 210 110.55 80.06 18.65
C LYS A 210 111.14 81.36 19.22
N PRO A 211 112.42 81.41 19.64
CA PRO A 211 113.04 82.66 20.05
C PRO A 211 113.11 83.62 18.84
N ARG A 212 112.63 84.85 19.00
CA ARG A 212 112.95 85.97 18.10
C ARG A 212 114.45 86.26 18.25
N GLN A 213 115.28 85.55 17.51
CA GLN A 213 116.65 85.99 17.26
C GLN A 213 116.62 87.18 16.28
N ALA A 214 116.83 88.34 16.90
CA ALA A 214 117.46 89.57 16.45
C ALA A 214 117.72 89.79 14.93
N LYS A 215 117.28 90.95 14.47
CA LYS A 215 118.07 91.84 13.60
C LYS A 215 118.07 93.25 14.20
N GLN A 216 119.21 93.62 14.79
CA GLN A 216 119.76 94.99 14.86
C GLN A 216 120.44 95.30 13.51
N PRO A 217 120.67 96.56 13.08
CA PRO A 217 121.53 97.58 13.75
C PRO A 217 120.91 99.00 13.68
N GLU A 218 121.43 100.09 14.24
CA GLU A 218 122.75 100.54 14.76
C GLU A 218 122.61 101.18 16.15
#